data_AF-A0A0D6Z736-F1
#
_entry.id   AF-A0A0D6Z736-F1
#
_cell.length_a   1.000
_cell.length_b   1.000
_cell.length_c   1.000
_cell.angle_alpha   90.00
_cell.angle_beta   90.00
_cell.angle_gamma   90.00
#
_symmetry.space_group_name_H-M   'P 1'
#
loop_
_entity.id
_entity.type
_entity.pdbx_description
1 polymer ?
#
loop_
_entity_poly.entity_id
_entity_poly.type
_entity_poly.pdbx_seq_one_letter_code
_entity_poly.pdbx_strand_id
1 'polypeptide(L)'
;MKKKQKRQQPVKKDEKPATLGDLLNQDIMQKLKAQQLQLKEEEEKQKQAELQRKKEEKRQKEKNKSFEELLSESDMDWNKFK
;
A
#
# COMPACT_ATOMS: atom_id res chain seq x y z
N MET A 1 27.59 -22.56 62.18
CA MET A 1 26.79 -23.53 61.38
C MET A 1 26.27 -22.82 60.13
N LYS A 2 26.90 -23.04 58.96
CA LYS A 2 26.55 -22.39 57.68
C LYS A 2 25.33 -23.11 57.06
N LYS A 3 24.20 -22.40 56.90
CA LYS A 3 22.97 -22.92 56.30
C LYS A 3 23.12 -22.93 54.76
N LYS A 4 23.19 -24.12 54.17
CA LYS A 4 23.35 -24.35 52.72
C LYS A 4 22.20 -23.72 51.94
N GLN A 5 22.54 -22.80 51.06
CA GLN A 5 21.64 -22.14 50.10
C GLN A 5 21.37 -23.09 48.94
N LYS A 6 20.13 -23.57 48.79
CA LYS A 6 19.70 -24.39 47.64
C LYS A 6 19.64 -23.49 46.40
N ARG A 7 20.57 -23.69 45.46
CA ARG A 7 20.48 -23.18 44.10
C ARG A 7 19.30 -23.85 43.40
N GLN A 8 18.26 -23.09 43.07
CA GLN A 8 17.21 -23.54 42.16
C GLN A 8 17.78 -23.51 40.74
N GLN A 9 17.70 -24.63 40.03
CA GLN A 9 18.11 -24.69 38.64
C GLN A 9 17.00 -24.10 37.74
N PRO A 10 17.33 -23.37 36.68
CA PRO A 10 16.33 -22.88 35.73
C PRO A 10 15.76 -24.06 34.93
N VAL A 11 14.43 -24.21 34.97
CA VAL A 11 13.67 -25.13 34.13
C VAL A 11 13.90 -24.72 32.67
N LYS A 12 14.62 -25.56 31.93
CA LYS A 12 14.75 -25.42 30.47
C LYS A 12 13.35 -25.57 29.88
N LYS A 13 12.84 -24.51 29.26
CA LYS A 13 11.60 -24.57 28.48
C LYS A 13 11.93 -25.41 27.26
N ASP A 14 11.36 -26.61 27.20
CA ASP A 14 11.43 -27.47 26.02
C ASP A 14 10.87 -26.70 24.82
N GLU A 15 11.76 -26.34 23.90
CA GLU A 15 11.41 -25.90 22.56
C GLU A 15 10.76 -27.09 21.86
N LYS A 16 9.43 -27.17 21.93
CA LYS A 16 8.66 -28.14 21.14
C LYS A 16 8.95 -27.85 19.66
N PRO A 17 9.41 -28.85 18.88
CA PRO A 17 9.60 -28.66 17.45
C PRO A 17 8.27 -28.28 16.82
N ALA A 18 8.28 -27.27 15.95
CA ALA A 18 7.09 -26.78 15.25
C ALA A 18 6.31 -27.98 14.69
N THR A 19 5.03 -28.09 15.06
CA THR A 19 4.23 -29.22 14.60
C THR A 19 3.98 -29.08 13.10
N LEU A 20 3.74 -30.20 12.40
CA LEU A 20 3.49 -30.19 10.95
C LEU A 20 2.32 -29.24 10.57
N GLY A 21 1.34 -29.09 11.47
CA GLY A 21 0.24 -28.13 11.32
C GLY A 21 0.67 -26.66 11.38
N ASP A 22 1.65 -26.32 12.23
CA ASP A 22 2.18 -24.95 12.31
C ASP A 22 2.93 -24.56 11.03
N LEU A 23 3.67 -25.49 10.44
CA LEU A 23 4.36 -25.27 9.16
C LEU A 23 3.36 -25.08 8.01
N LEU A 24 2.29 -25.89 7.98
CA LEU A 24 1.24 -25.75 6.97
C LEU A 24 0.49 -24.41 7.10
N ASN A 25 0.22 -23.99 8.34
CA ASN A 25 -0.39 -22.67 8.60
C ASN A 25 0.52 -21.52 8.17
N GLN A 26 1.84 -21.64 8.36
CA GLN A 26 2.81 -20.65 7.89
C GLN A 26 2.84 -20.55 6.35
N ASP A 27 2.84 -21.67 5.63
CA ASP A 27 2.80 -21.69 4.16
C ASP A 27 1.51 -21.07 3.61
N ILE A 28 0.36 -21.40 4.21
CA ILE A 28 -0.94 -20.81 3.83
C ILE A 28 -0.92 -19.28 4.07
N MET A 29 -0.40 -18.84 5.21
CA MET A 29 -0.28 -17.41 5.52
C MET A 29 0.68 -16.69 4.56
N GLN A 30 1.77 -17.34 4.14
CA GLN A 30 2.69 -16.79 3.15
C GLN A 30 2.02 -16.63 1.78
N LYS A 31 1.28 -17.66 1.33
CA LYS A 31 0.50 -17.60 0.07
C LYS A 31 -0.53 -16.48 0.09
N LEU A 32 -1.26 -16.32 1.20
CA LEU A 32 -2.25 -15.26 1.34
C LEU A 32 -1.61 -13.87 1.29
N LYS A 33 -0.47 -13.67 1.97
CA LYS A 33 0.28 -12.40 1.91
C LYS A 33 0.80 -12.11 0.50
N ALA A 34 1.32 -13.12 -0.19
CA ALA A 34 1.79 -12.99 -1.56
C ALA A 34 0.66 -12.56 -2.50
N GLN A 35 -0.51 -13.20 -2.41
CA GLN A 35 -1.70 -12.83 -3.18
C GLN A 35 -2.18 -11.42 -2.84
N GLN A 36 -2.18 -11.04 -1.56
CA GLN A 36 -2.55 -9.69 -1.13
C GLN A 36 -1.64 -8.62 -1.73
N LEU A 37 -0.33 -8.88 -1.77
CA LEU A 37 0.64 -7.96 -2.38
C LEU A 37 0.42 -7.84 -3.89
N GLN A 38 0.23 -8.96 -4.58
CA GLN A 38 -0.07 -8.97 -6.02
C GLN A 38 -1.31 -8.15 -6.36
N LEU A 39 -2.40 -8.33 -5.61
CA LEU A 39 -3.64 -7.57 -5.81
C LEU A 39 -3.45 -6.07 -5.57
N LYS A 40 -2.68 -5.69 -4.55
CA LYS A 40 -2.37 -4.28 -4.27
C LYS A 40 -1.54 -3.64 -5.37
N GLU A 41 -0.52 -4.34 -5.87
CA GLU A 41 0.31 -3.86 -6.98
C GLU A 41 -0.52 -3.68 -8.25
N GLU A 42 -1.43 -4.62 -8.54
CA GLU A 42 -2.31 -4.54 -9.69
C GLU A 42 -3.29 -3.36 -9.59
N GLU A 43 -3.91 -3.17 -8.41
CA GLU A 43 -4.82 -2.04 -8.17
C GLU A 43 -4.09 -0.70 -8.29
N GLU A 44 -2.89 -0.59 -7.74
CA GLU A 44 -2.07 0.62 -7.83
C GLU A 44 -1.69 0.92 -9.28
N LYS A 45 -1.29 -0.11 -10.05
CA LYS A 45 -0.97 0.03 -11.47
C LYS A 45 -2.18 0.50 -12.29
N GLN A 46 -3.37 -0.04 -12.02
CA GLN A 46 -4.59 0.38 -12.69
C GLN A 46 -4.92 1.86 -12.38
N LYS A 47 -4.86 2.27 -11.11
CA LYS A 47 -5.08 3.66 -10.71
C LYS A 47 -4.08 4.61 -11.36
N GLN A 48 -2.80 4.25 -11.41
CA GLN A 48 -1.78 5.06 -12.06
C GLN A 48 -2.04 5.20 -13.56
N ALA A 49 -2.43 4.11 -14.25
CA ALA A 49 -2.76 4.14 -15.67
C ALA A 49 -3.99 5.02 -15.97
N GLU A 50 -5.03 4.95 -15.15
CA GLU A 50 -6.22 5.80 -15.30
C GLU A 50 -5.91 7.28 -15.06
N LEU A 51 -5.11 7.59 -14.04
CA LEU A 51 -4.67 8.96 -13.76
C LEU A 51 -3.84 9.53 -14.92
N GLN A 52 -2.94 8.72 -15.50
CA GLN A 52 -2.15 9.13 -16.67
C GLN A 52 -3.04 9.38 -17.88
N ARG A 53 -3.98 8.46 -18.17
CA ARG A 53 -4.96 8.63 -19.26
C ARG A 53 -5.77 9.91 -19.10
N LYS A 54 -6.29 10.16 -17.89
CA LYS A 54 -7.08 11.37 -17.60
C LYS A 54 -6.27 12.65 -17.76
N LYS A 55 -4.99 12.65 -17.36
CA LYS A 55 -4.09 13.80 -17.55
C LYS A 55 -3.81 14.05 -19.03
N GLU A 56 -3.57 12.99 -19.81
CA GLU A 56 -3.31 13.13 -21.23
C GLU A 56 -4.56 13.60 -21.99
N GLU A 57 -5.73 13.06 -21.66
CA GLU A 57 -7.00 13.51 -22.22
C GLU A 57 -7.27 14.99 -21.93
N LYS A 58 -7.03 15.44 -20.70
CA LYS A 58 -7.12 16.87 -20.34
C LYS A 58 -6.16 17.72 -21.16
N ARG A 59 -4.90 17.30 -21.28
CA ARG A 59 -3.88 18.00 -22.07
C ARG A 59 -4.28 18.13 -23.55
N GLN A 60 -4.83 17.07 -24.15
CA GLN A 60 -5.27 17.13 -25.54
C GLN A 60 -6.51 18.00 -25.71
N LYS A 61 -7.46 17.92 -24.76
CA LYS A 61 -8.63 18.81 -24.74
C LYS A 61 -8.20 20.27 -24.63
N GLU A 62 -7.36 20.63 -23.68
CA GLU A 62 -6.84 22.00 -23.54
C GLU A 62 -6.12 22.51 -24.80
N LYS A 63 -5.32 21.67 -25.47
CA LYS A 63 -4.67 22.04 -26.74
C LYS A 63 -5.63 22.26 -27.90
N ASN A 64 -6.73 21.50 -27.94
CA ASN A 64 -7.71 21.55 -29.01
C ASN A 64 -8.89 22.51 -28.69
N LYS A 65 -8.99 23.03 -27.46
CA LYS A 65 -9.95 24.05 -27.10
C LYS A 65 -9.53 25.41 -27.65
N SER A 66 -10.51 26.23 -28.02
CA SER A 66 -10.27 27.62 -28.37
C SER A 66 -9.94 28.42 -27.11
N PHE A 67 -9.21 29.53 -27.28
CA PHE A 67 -8.83 30.42 -26.17
C PHE A 67 -10.04 30.91 -25.36
N GLU A 68 -11.19 31.10 -26.00
CA GLU A 68 -12.44 31.56 -25.37
C GLU A 68 -12.98 30.53 -24.36
N GLU A 69 -12.95 29.24 -24.70
CA GLU A 69 -13.36 28.18 -23.76
C GLU A 69 -12.40 28.07 -22.58
N LEU A 70 -11.09 28.11 -22.84
CA LEU A 70 -10.07 28.12 -21.78
C LEU A 70 -10.23 29.33 -20.85
N LEU A 71 -10.54 30.50 -21.42
CA LEU A 71 -10.76 31.73 -20.65
C LEU A 71 -12.05 31.65 -19.83
N SER A 72 -13.13 31.08 -20.38
CA SER A 72 -14.40 30.89 -19.67
C SER A 72 -14.33 29.87 -18.53
N GLU A 73 -13.46 28.85 -18.65
CA GLU A 73 -13.19 27.88 -17.59
C GLU A 73 -12.25 28.45 -16.51
N SER A 74 -11.44 29.44 -16.87
CA SER A 74 -10.65 30.17 -15.88
C SER A 74 -11.56 31.15 -15.13
N ASP A 75 -11.44 31.24 -13.81
CA ASP A 75 -12.14 32.24 -12.97
C ASP A 75 -11.65 33.70 -13.22
N MET A 76 -11.13 33.98 -14.41
CA MET A 76 -10.53 35.26 -14.77
C MET A 76 -11.60 36.17 -15.38
N ASP A 77 -12.24 36.95 -14.50
CA ASP A 77 -13.11 38.05 -14.91
C ASP A 77 -12.28 39.21 -15.48
N TRP A 78 -12.08 39.23 -16.79
CA TRP A 78 -11.40 40.32 -17.51
C TRP A 78 -12.03 41.70 -17.26
N ASN A 79 -13.32 41.77 -16.92
CA ASN A 79 -14.01 42.99 -16.52
C ASN A 79 -13.45 43.64 -15.24
N LYS A 80 -12.69 42.91 -14.42
CA LYS A 80 -12.06 43.44 -13.19
C LYS A 80 -10.74 44.19 -13.47
N PHE A 81 -10.19 44.07 -14.68
CA PHE A 81 -8.91 44.67 -15.07
C PHE A 81 -9.06 45.83 -16.06
N LYS A 82 -10.29 46.31 -16.27
CA LYS A 82 -10.62 47.34 -17.26
C LYS A 82 -10.60 48.76 -16.68
#